data_AF-A0A848NB45-F1
#
_entry.id   AF-A0A848NB45-F1
#
_cell.length_a   1.000
_cell.length_b   1.000
_cell.length_c   1.000
_cell.angle_alpha   90.00
_cell.angle_beta   90.00
_cell.angle_gamma   90.00
#
_symmetry.space_group_name_H-M   'P 1'
#
loop_
_entity.id
_entity.type
_entity.pdbx_description
1 polymer ?
#
loop_
_entity_poly.entity_id
_entity_poly.type
_entity_poly.pdbx_seq_one_letter_code
_entity_poly.pdbx_strand_id
1 'polypeptide(L)'
;MKMFLLAAVLAGFSAGALARDHAYDIKPGLRAVVNIDGAAEQRVSARVGKGAPQALARLDDETVDVLETPDIDHDGYRDLVIGQSGGAGQVHARLFLYRPQERRFQEIVHPAPDASPCHRFVNPVFDARRAAFTTGCRYGADRNGTEDYALRADGTARPLRWTTQALFDLEDTAFDLTYGFHEDGTVADIAIDGDGWPLDGDGTVPFDRLDLYDAPDVQALSARATKAGDRLDIIALRPHWQQDWRFDRFLSEGNGTIDSLSRLLVRSPVLATSQSSAASATFASNAFTPFLARGYRVVFVTSGAATWRNLGRFATHLGAQEFADQLTLRQRYPEAQPGAWGVPDEYMFRYIAERLARADRDGEPLFVVALSTTHHPPFLVPEGGQRGGLDLSDIERLPYYDSWSGLDEAFDTLRYANDQLGRFLTGLKASAQGARTIVAVTGDHNILGVDYAADSDIALARAVPFYLYVPPGYRGQSTYDPSRPGSHKDILPTLYHLSLPDTPYFRSGCDLLAARPDPQWCFGFNNPRLVITRDGAYQRDRPGRIQPWAGATGLALAPEQAASPAQAAEQARLGAYGPLLQWQINYQVQNQTSARPDRP
;
A
#
# COMPACT_ATOMS: atom_id res chain seq x y z
N MET A 1 -11.39 0.80 29.71
CA MET A 1 -10.19 0.14 30.28
C MET A 1 -10.21 0.06 31.81
N LYS A 2 -10.25 -1.16 32.36
CA LYS A 2 -10.01 -1.40 33.80
C LYS A 2 -8.56 -1.04 34.13
N MET A 3 -8.35 -0.17 35.11
CA MET A 3 -7.01 0.20 35.55
C MET A 3 -6.41 -0.98 36.33
N PHE A 4 -5.44 -1.67 35.74
CA PHE A 4 -4.67 -2.72 36.42
C PHE A 4 -3.76 -2.07 37.45
N LEU A 5 -4.30 -1.85 38.65
CA LEU A 5 -3.51 -1.64 39.84
C LEU A 5 -3.15 -3.01 40.41
N LEU A 6 -2.05 -3.61 39.91
CA LEU A 6 -1.34 -4.54 40.77
C LEU A 6 -0.66 -3.69 41.85
N ALA A 7 -1.03 -3.93 43.10
CA ALA A 7 -0.30 -3.38 44.23
C ALA A 7 1.13 -3.91 44.14
N ALA A 8 2.04 -3.08 43.65
CA ALA A 8 3.47 -3.34 43.78
C ALA A 8 3.79 -3.39 45.27
N VAL A 9 3.83 -4.60 45.84
CA VAL A 9 4.49 -4.81 47.11
C VAL A 9 5.97 -4.63 46.83
N LEU A 10 6.44 -3.40 47.08
CA LEU A 10 7.84 -3.03 47.18
C LEU A 10 8.48 -3.87 48.29
N ALA A 11 8.96 -5.05 47.93
CA ALA A 11 10.01 -5.72 48.68
C ALA A 11 11.29 -5.54 47.86
N GLY A 12 12.03 -4.47 48.16
CA GLY A 12 13.33 -4.24 47.58
C GLY A 12 14.26 -5.42 47.90
N PHE A 13 14.69 -6.15 46.88
CA PHE A 13 15.66 -7.23 47.04
C PHE A 13 16.89 -6.98 46.19
N SER A 14 18.01 -6.84 46.89
CA SER A 14 19.35 -6.65 46.36
C SER A 14 19.78 -7.76 45.40
N ALA A 15 20.46 -7.39 44.33
CA ALA A 15 21.20 -8.29 43.45
C ALA A 15 22.27 -9.04 44.25
N GLY A 16 22.05 -10.34 44.44
CA GLY A 16 22.96 -11.26 45.09
C GLY A 16 22.55 -12.69 44.74
N ALA A 17 23.46 -13.41 44.08
CA ALA A 17 23.31 -14.78 43.58
C ALA A 17 23.29 -15.82 44.70
N LEU A 18 22.28 -15.77 45.56
CA LEU A 18 22.02 -16.78 46.58
C LEU A 18 20.67 -17.42 46.29
N ALA A 19 20.62 -18.76 46.37
CA ALA A 19 19.38 -19.51 46.30
C ALA A 19 18.35 -18.91 47.26
N ARG A 20 17.14 -18.63 46.76
CA ARG A 20 16.06 -17.99 47.51
C ARG A 20 14.99 -19.01 47.82
N ASP A 21 14.74 -19.23 49.11
CA ASP A 21 13.65 -20.08 49.58
C ASP A 21 12.44 -19.22 49.98
N HIS A 22 11.30 -19.49 49.36
CA HIS A 22 10.03 -18.87 49.69
C HIS A 22 9.07 -19.94 50.21
N ALA A 23 8.75 -19.88 51.50
CA ALA A 23 7.93 -20.87 52.16
C ALA A 23 6.54 -20.32 52.47
N TYR A 24 5.50 -21.03 52.07
CA TYR A 24 4.11 -20.64 52.31
C TYR A 24 3.24 -21.86 52.66
N ASP A 25 2.12 -21.60 53.33
CA ASP A 25 1.15 -22.65 53.66
C ASP A 25 0.15 -22.79 52.50
N ILE A 26 0.20 -23.94 51.83
CA ILE A 26 -0.80 -24.34 50.82
C ILE A 26 -2.17 -24.40 51.50
N LYS A 27 -2.21 -25.04 52.67
CA LYS A 27 -3.34 -25.00 53.60
C LYS A 27 -2.83 -25.14 55.02
N PRO A 28 -3.64 -24.85 56.06
CA PRO A 28 -3.22 -25.07 57.44
C PRO A 28 -2.65 -26.50 57.65
N GLY A 29 -1.39 -26.58 58.08
CA GLY A 29 -0.68 -27.85 58.32
C GLY A 29 0.00 -28.49 57.10
N LEU A 30 -0.07 -27.89 55.91
CA LEU A 30 0.60 -28.35 54.68
C LEU A 30 1.41 -27.21 54.05
N ARG A 31 2.74 -27.27 54.21
CA ARG A 31 3.66 -26.20 53.81
C ARG A 31 4.41 -26.54 52.52
N ALA A 32 4.53 -25.56 51.62
CA ALA A 32 5.41 -25.59 50.46
C ALA A 32 6.65 -24.74 50.70
N VAL A 33 7.76 -25.13 50.09
CA VAL A 33 8.99 -24.32 49.97
C VAL A 33 9.37 -24.26 48.50
N VAL A 34 9.32 -23.07 47.92
CA VAL A 34 9.76 -22.76 46.56
C VAL A 34 11.22 -22.32 46.62
N ASN A 35 12.09 -23.01 45.90
CA ASN A 35 13.51 -22.71 45.79
C ASN A 35 13.80 -22.17 44.38
N ILE A 36 14.45 -21.01 44.32
CA ILE A 36 14.92 -20.38 43.08
C ILE A 36 16.45 -20.35 43.14
N ASP A 37 17.11 -21.02 42.20
CA ASP A 37 18.57 -21.10 42.10
C ASP A 37 19.05 -20.78 40.67
N GLY A 38 20.30 -20.35 40.52
CA GLY A 38 20.90 -19.95 39.24
C GLY A 38 20.89 -18.44 38.99
N ALA A 39 21.95 -17.96 38.32
CA ALA A 39 22.16 -16.53 38.06
C ALA A 39 21.77 -16.12 36.62
N ALA A 40 22.09 -16.94 35.61
CA ALA A 40 21.79 -16.67 34.20
C ALA A 40 20.57 -17.45 33.69
N GLU A 41 20.35 -18.67 34.18
CA GLU A 41 19.13 -19.46 33.97
C GLU A 41 18.60 -19.79 35.36
N GLN A 42 17.48 -19.19 35.74
CA GLN A 42 16.85 -19.41 37.04
C GLN A 42 16.01 -20.68 36.99
N ARG A 43 16.34 -21.62 37.88
CA ARG A 43 15.65 -22.89 38.05
C ARG A 43 14.75 -22.76 39.26
N VAL A 44 13.45 -22.91 39.02
CA VAL A 44 12.45 -22.88 40.09
C VAL A 44 11.99 -24.30 40.38
N SER A 45 12.05 -24.67 41.66
CA SER A 45 11.53 -25.94 42.16
C SER A 45 10.67 -25.73 43.40
N ALA A 46 9.73 -26.62 43.67
CA ALA A 46 8.90 -26.57 44.87
C ALA A 46 8.92 -27.90 45.60
N ARG A 47 8.93 -27.85 46.93
CA ARG A 47 8.84 -29.02 47.81
C ARG A 47 7.66 -28.86 48.74
N VAL A 48 6.78 -29.87 48.79
CA VAL A 48 5.60 -29.86 49.65
C VAL A 48 5.77 -30.84 50.82
N GLY A 49 5.70 -30.32 52.05
CA GLY A 49 5.92 -31.08 53.27
C GLY A 49 7.27 -31.81 53.27
N LYS A 50 7.23 -33.14 53.44
CA LYS A 50 8.42 -34.02 53.38
C LYS A 50 8.59 -34.71 52.02
N GLY A 51 7.88 -34.24 50.98
CA GLY A 51 7.97 -34.78 49.62
C GLY A 51 9.31 -34.48 48.94
N ALA A 52 9.53 -35.10 47.79
CA ALA A 52 10.66 -34.77 46.92
C ALA A 52 10.47 -33.38 46.27
N PRO A 53 11.55 -32.64 45.98
CA PRO A 53 11.47 -31.42 45.18
C PRO A 53 10.94 -31.72 43.77
N GLN A 54 10.02 -30.89 43.30
CA GLN A 54 9.50 -30.88 41.94
C GLN A 54 10.11 -29.71 41.17
N ALA A 55 10.67 -29.96 39.98
CA ALA A 55 11.06 -28.89 39.07
C ALA A 55 9.80 -28.27 38.43
N LEU A 56 9.70 -26.94 38.47
CA LEU A 56 8.55 -26.19 37.94
C LEU A 56 8.89 -25.44 36.65
N ALA A 57 9.97 -24.67 36.67
CA ALA A 57 10.31 -23.75 35.59
C ALA A 57 11.82 -23.59 35.41
N ARG A 58 12.23 -23.28 34.18
CA ARG A 58 13.53 -22.69 33.84
C ARG A 58 13.27 -21.39 33.11
N LEU A 59 13.93 -20.31 33.55
CA LEU A 59 13.65 -18.95 33.14
C LEU A 59 14.98 -18.24 32.86
N ASP A 60 15.13 -17.70 31.65
CA ASP A 60 16.37 -17.12 31.11
C ASP A 60 16.26 -15.63 30.76
N ASP A 61 15.02 -15.10 30.67
CA ASP A 61 14.76 -13.72 30.27
C ASP A 61 15.14 -12.68 31.36
N GLU A 62 14.52 -12.76 32.54
CA GLU A 62 14.57 -11.73 33.60
C GLU A 62 14.56 -12.35 35.00
N THR A 63 14.89 -11.58 36.04
CA THR A 63 14.85 -12.12 37.42
C THR A 63 13.42 -12.38 37.90
N VAL A 64 13.19 -13.56 38.48
CA VAL A 64 11.99 -13.87 39.26
C VAL A 64 11.94 -12.94 40.48
N ASP A 65 10.99 -12.03 40.44
CA ASP A 65 10.80 -10.98 41.41
C ASP A 65 9.36 -10.91 41.94
N VAL A 66 8.46 -11.70 41.37
CA VAL A 66 7.07 -11.86 41.84
C VAL A 66 6.79 -13.31 42.21
N LEU A 67 6.30 -13.50 43.44
CA LEU A 67 5.76 -14.76 43.94
C LEU A 67 4.43 -14.46 44.62
N GLU A 68 3.35 -14.99 44.07
CA GLU A 68 2.02 -14.89 44.66
C GLU A 68 1.44 -16.29 44.88
N THR A 69 0.59 -16.42 45.89
CA THR A 69 -0.01 -17.71 46.28
C THR A 69 -1.53 -17.59 46.38
N PRO A 70 -2.22 -17.28 45.26
CA PRO A 70 -3.68 -17.28 45.21
C PRO A 70 -4.24 -18.70 45.37
N ASP A 71 -5.54 -18.83 45.57
CA ASP A 71 -6.28 -20.08 45.34
C ASP A 71 -7.03 -19.86 44.02
N ILE A 72 -6.45 -20.33 42.91
CA ILE A 72 -6.90 -20.00 41.54
C ILE A 72 -8.14 -20.82 41.20
N ASP A 73 -8.21 -22.08 41.61
CA ASP A 73 -9.32 -22.99 41.31
C ASP A 73 -10.35 -23.15 42.43
N HIS A 74 -10.13 -22.48 43.57
CA HIS A 74 -11.01 -22.46 44.75
C HIS A 74 -11.21 -23.85 45.36
N ASP A 75 -10.19 -24.70 45.30
CA ASP A 75 -10.21 -26.04 45.91
C ASP A 75 -9.82 -26.04 47.40
N GLY A 76 -9.46 -24.87 47.95
CA GLY A 76 -9.03 -24.67 49.34
C GLY A 76 -7.54 -24.90 49.57
N TYR A 77 -6.75 -25.07 48.51
CA TYR A 77 -5.29 -25.17 48.52
C TYR A 77 -4.70 -23.97 47.77
N ARG A 78 -3.73 -23.28 48.37
CA ARG A 78 -3.04 -22.18 47.70
C ARG A 78 -2.10 -22.69 46.62
N ASP A 79 -2.21 -22.07 45.47
CA ASP A 79 -1.43 -22.25 44.26
C ASP A 79 -0.16 -21.40 44.27
N LEU A 80 0.54 -21.40 43.14
CA LEU A 80 1.78 -20.66 42.96
C LEU A 80 1.78 -19.89 41.63
N VAL A 81 2.08 -18.60 41.72
CA VAL A 81 2.33 -17.72 40.59
C VAL A 81 3.79 -17.27 40.66
N ILE A 82 4.52 -17.48 39.57
CA ILE A 82 5.91 -17.06 39.42
C ILE A 82 5.93 -15.98 38.36
N GLY A 83 6.45 -14.80 38.67
CA GLY A 83 6.50 -13.67 37.73
C GLY A 83 7.89 -13.06 37.54
N GLN A 84 8.12 -12.54 36.34
CA GLN A 84 9.31 -11.78 35.94
C GLN A 84 8.87 -10.38 35.43
N SER A 85 9.23 -9.31 36.14
CA SER A 85 8.73 -7.96 35.82
C SER A 85 9.51 -7.17 34.75
N GLY A 86 10.78 -7.52 34.50
CA GLY A 86 11.66 -6.81 33.56
C GLY A 86 11.79 -5.29 33.78
N GLY A 87 11.44 -4.77 34.96
CA GLY A 87 11.56 -3.36 35.33
C GLY A 87 10.56 -2.38 34.68
N ALA A 88 9.66 -2.84 33.80
CA ALA A 88 8.75 -1.98 33.02
C ALA A 88 7.29 -1.97 33.53
N GLY A 89 7.04 -2.49 34.75
CA GLY A 89 5.70 -2.58 35.34
C GLY A 89 4.83 -3.71 34.76
N GLN A 90 5.43 -4.65 34.03
CA GLN A 90 4.74 -5.79 33.42
C GLN A 90 5.34 -7.11 33.88
N VAL A 91 4.54 -7.91 34.58
CA VAL A 91 4.94 -9.18 35.14
C VAL A 91 4.50 -10.29 34.19
N HIS A 92 5.45 -10.92 33.51
CA HIS A 92 5.21 -12.17 32.78
C HIS A 92 5.10 -13.30 33.80
N ALA A 93 3.92 -13.91 33.88
CA ALA A 93 3.57 -14.88 34.92
C ALA A 93 3.45 -16.30 34.36
N ARG A 94 3.92 -17.26 35.15
CA ARG A 94 3.62 -18.69 35.02
C ARG A 94 2.79 -19.13 36.22
N LEU A 95 1.72 -19.88 35.96
CA LEU A 95 0.71 -20.21 36.95
C LEU A 95 0.74 -21.71 37.22
N PHE A 96 0.67 -22.12 38.49
CA PHE A 96 0.80 -23.52 38.90
C PHE A 96 -0.24 -23.88 39.95
N LEU A 97 -1.14 -24.82 39.61
CA LEU A 97 -2.15 -25.36 40.51
C LEU A 97 -1.58 -26.45 41.41
N TYR A 98 -1.83 -26.42 42.70
CA TYR A 98 -1.46 -27.55 43.56
C TYR A 98 -2.52 -28.66 43.48
N ARG A 99 -2.14 -29.85 43.01
CA ARG A 99 -3.03 -31.01 42.93
C ARG A 99 -2.89 -31.89 44.18
N PRO A 100 -3.84 -31.87 45.14
CA PRO A 100 -3.68 -32.55 46.43
C PRO A 100 -3.63 -34.07 46.32
N GLN A 101 -4.29 -34.65 45.32
CA GLN A 101 -4.28 -36.10 45.06
C GLN A 101 -2.90 -36.57 44.59
N GLU A 102 -2.23 -35.75 43.80
CA GLU A 102 -0.92 -36.03 43.21
C GLU A 102 0.23 -35.49 44.07
N ARG A 103 -0.08 -34.60 45.02
CA ARG A 103 0.87 -33.86 45.87
C ARG A 103 1.94 -33.11 45.08
N ARG A 104 1.55 -32.55 43.93
CA ARG A 104 2.44 -31.84 43.02
C ARG A 104 1.75 -30.62 42.42
N PHE A 105 2.54 -29.71 41.89
CA PHE A 105 2.06 -28.58 41.11
C PHE A 105 1.84 -28.99 39.64
N GLN A 106 0.76 -28.51 39.04
CA GLN A 106 0.46 -28.63 37.62
C GLN A 106 0.50 -27.23 37.01
N GLU A 107 1.28 -27.04 35.96
CA GLU A 107 1.29 -25.76 35.24
C GLU A 107 -0.03 -25.55 34.47
N ILE A 108 -0.58 -24.35 34.58
CA ILE A 108 -1.59 -23.86 33.65
C ILE A 108 -0.83 -23.34 32.44
N VAL A 109 -0.78 -24.14 31.38
CA VAL A 109 -0.15 -23.74 30.12
C VAL A 109 -1.04 -22.67 29.47
N HIS A 110 -0.42 -21.60 28.97
CA HIS A 110 -1.15 -20.58 28.22
C HIS A 110 -1.81 -21.23 27.01
N PRO A 111 -3.15 -21.23 26.92
CA PRO A 111 -3.82 -21.69 25.72
C PRO A 111 -3.58 -20.59 24.68
N ALA A 112 -2.86 -20.85 23.59
CA ALA A 112 -2.75 -19.90 22.50
C ALA A 112 -3.92 -20.18 21.55
N PRO A 113 -5.08 -19.49 21.65
CA PRO A 113 -6.04 -19.56 20.57
C PRO A 113 -5.40 -18.91 19.33
N ASP A 114 -5.45 -19.57 18.18
CA ASP A 114 -4.84 -19.08 16.93
C ASP A 114 -5.33 -17.66 16.55
N ALA A 115 -6.47 -17.23 17.08
CA ALA A 115 -7.10 -15.94 16.84
C ALA A 115 -6.69 -14.84 17.83
N SER A 116 -6.06 -15.15 18.96
CA SER A 116 -5.55 -14.13 19.88
C SER A 116 -4.05 -13.92 19.71
N PRO A 117 -3.56 -12.68 19.65
CA PRO A 117 -2.13 -12.41 19.63
C PRO A 117 -1.47 -12.60 21.02
N CYS A 118 -2.24 -12.91 22.06
CA CYS A 118 -1.70 -13.19 23.39
C CYS A 118 -1.00 -14.56 23.43
N HIS A 119 0.25 -14.58 23.89
CA HIS A 119 1.06 -15.79 23.92
C HIS A 119 1.59 -16.14 25.32
N ARG A 120 1.34 -15.29 26.33
CA ARG A 120 1.81 -15.45 27.71
C ARG A 120 0.85 -14.71 28.67
N PHE A 121 0.77 -15.16 29.93
CA PHE A 121 0.03 -14.44 30.95
C PHE A 121 0.86 -13.24 31.43
N VAL A 122 0.34 -12.02 31.23
CA VAL A 122 0.96 -10.78 31.75
C VAL A 122 0.03 -10.15 32.78
N ASN A 123 0.56 -9.82 33.96
CA ASN A 123 -0.19 -9.20 35.07
C ASN A 123 -1.54 -9.88 35.35
N PRO A 124 -1.57 -11.20 35.63
CA PRO A 124 -2.82 -11.91 35.88
C PRO A 124 -3.54 -11.35 37.12
N VAL A 125 -4.86 -11.26 37.05
CA VAL A 125 -5.74 -10.87 38.14
C VAL A 125 -6.77 -11.98 38.35
N PHE A 126 -6.70 -12.63 39.50
CA PHE A 126 -7.53 -13.79 39.84
C PHE A 126 -8.90 -13.36 40.40
N ASP A 127 -9.96 -14.03 39.98
CA ASP A 127 -11.31 -13.80 40.51
C ASP A 127 -11.41 -14.37 41.93
N ALA A 128 -11.88 -13.56 42.87
CA ALA A 128 -11.92 -13.91 44.28
C ALA A 128 -12.99 -14.96 44.64
N ARG A 129 -13.87 -15.36 43.70
CA ARG A 129 -15.00 -16.28 43.95
C ARG A 129 -15.15 -17.37 42.92
N ARG A 130 -14.44 -17.30 41.80
CA ARG A 130 -14.59 -18.21 40.66
C ARG A 130 -13.21 -18.67 40.19
N ALA A 131 -13.16 -19.88 39.67
CA ALA A 131 -11.98 -20.41 38.99
C ALA A 131 -11.77 -19.73 37.63
N ALA A 132 -11.37 -18.46 37.67
CA ALA A 132 -11.25 -17.57 36.52
C ALA A 132 -10.23 -16.47 36.80
N PHE A 133 -9.63 -15.92 35.74
CA PHE A 133 -8.67 -14.82 35.86
C PHE A 133 -8.64 -13.99 34.58
N THR A 134 -8.23 -12.74 34.70
CA THR A 134 -7.98 -11.84 33.57
C THR A 134 -6.48 -11.59 33.45
N THR A 135 -5.95 -11.53 32.25
CA THR A 135 -4.55 -11.16 32.01
C THR A 135 -4.48 -9.99 31.02
N GLY A 136 -3.43 -9.18 31.10
CA GLY A 136 -3.12 -8.20 30.06
C GLY A 136 -2.36 -8.83 28.90
N CYS A 137 -2.45 -8.18 27.74
CA CYS A 137 -1.61 -8.45 26.58
C CYS A 137 -1.03 -7.14 26.09
N ARG A 138 0.30 -7.08 25.92
CA ARG A 138 0.97 -5.87 25.43
C ARG A 138 1.93 -6.23 24.31
N TYR A 139 1.79 -5.50 23.21
CA TYR A 139 2.47 -5.77 21.95
C TYR A 139 3.44 -4.65 21.56
N GLY A 140 3.49 -3.57 22.35
CA GLY A 140 4.28 -2.36 22.12
C GLY A 140 4.03 -1.29 23.20
N ALA A 141 4.61 -0.09 23.05
CA ALA A 141 4.45 0.98 24.03
C ALA A 141 2.99 1.47 24.15
N ASP A 142 2.24 1.36 23.06
CA ASP A 142 0.92 1.92 22.75
C ASP A 142 -0.16 0.88 22.39
N ARG A 143 0.18 -0.42 22.39
CA ARG A 143 -0.75 -1.53 22.07
C ARG A 143 -1.05 -2.36 23.30
N ASN A 144 -2.30 -2.38 23.74
CA ASN A 144 -2.74 -3.10 24.92
C ASN A 144 -4.13 -3.76 24.73
N GLY A 145 -4.27 -4.94 25.32
CA GLY A 145 -5.54 -5.66 25.40
C GLY A 145 -5.63 -6.47 26.69
N THR A 146 -6.77 -7.11 26.91
CA THR A 146 -7.01 -7.98 28.06
C THR A 146 -7.70 -9.26 27.65
N GLU A 147 -7.34 -10.38 28.25
CA GLU A 147 -8.04 -11.64 28.04
C GLU A 147 -8.59 -12.20 29.33
N ASP A 148 -9.81 -12.70 29.27
CA ASP A 148 -10.49 -13.39 30.35
C ASP A 148 -10.41 -14.90 30.15
N TYR A 149 -10.10 -15.61 31.22
CA TYR A 149 -9.95 -17.06 31.24
C TYR A 149 -10.88 -17.70 32.28
N ALA A 150 -11.45 -18.84 31.93
CA ALA A 150 -12.02 -19.79 32.90
C ALA A 150 -11.09 -20.99 33.04
N LEU A 151 -10.92 -21.47 34.26
CA LEU A 151 -10.13 -22.66 34.54
C LEU A 151 -11.03 -23.90 34.51
N ARG A 152 -10.60 -24.93 33.77
CA ARG A 152 -11.27 -26.23 33.73
C ARG A 152 -10.83 -27.08 34.92
N ALA A 153 -11.67 -28.06 35.28
CA ALA A 153 -11.37 -29.00 36.37
C ALA A 153 -10.08 -29.82 36.14
N ASP A 154 -9.67 -30.01 34.87
CA ASP A 154 -8.42 -30.67 34.50
C ASP A 154 -7.18 -29.77 34.65
N GLY A 155 -7.34 -28.49 34.97
CA GLY A 155 -6.26 -27.51 35.16
C GLY A 155 -5.86 -26.75 33.89
N THR A 156 -6.58 -26.93 32.79
CA THR A 156 -6.37 -26.14 31.57
C THR A 156 -7.18 -24.84 31.64
N ALA A 157 -6.56 -23.72 31.23
CA ALA A 157 -7.28 -22.48 31.04
C ALA A 157 -8.01 -22.50 29.69
N ARG A 158 -9.23 -21.94 29.68
CA ARG A 158 -10.04 -21.72 28.48
C ARG A 158 -10.18 -20.21 28.27
N PRO A 159 -9.76 -19.67 27.12
CA PRO A 159 -10.02 -18.27 26.80
C PRO A 159 -11.53 -18.08 26.66
N LEU A 160 -12.04 -17.02 27.29
CA LEU A 160 -13.46 -16.65 27.21
C LEU A 160 -13.63 -15.46 26.29
N ARG A 161 -12.82 -14.42 26.52
CA ARG A 161 -12.88 -13.17 25.79
C ARG A 161 -11.52 -12.53 25.65
N TRP A 162 -11.32 -11.80 24.56
CA TRP A 162 -10.22 -10.88 24.36
C TRP A 162 -10.76 -9.50 24.04
N THR A 163 -10.34 -8.47 24.78
CA THR A 163 -10.73 -7.08 24.55
C THR A 163 -9.51 -6.26 24.13
N THR A 164 -9.65 -5.47 23.08
CA THR A 164 -8.62 -4.56 22.55
C THR A 164 -9.25 -3.25 22.07
N GLN A 165 -8.43 -2.28 21.68
CA GLN A 165 -8.90 -1.03 21.08
C GLN A 165 -8.52 -0.97 19.60
N ALA A 166 -9.43 -0.46 18.76
CA ALA A 166 -9.16 -0.20 17.35
C ALA A 166 -9.70 1.17 16.90
N LEU A 167 -9.01 1.78 15.95
CA LEU A 167 -9.48 2.99 15.26
C LEU A 167 -10.12 2.59 13.92
N PHE A 168 -11.26 3.21 13.63
CA PHE A 168 -11.97 3.05 12.35
C PHE A 168 -11.87 4.36 11.55
N ASP A 169 -11.39 4.29 10.31
CA ASP A 169 -11.41 5.40 9.33
C ASP A 169 -10.83 6.76 9.85
N LEU A 170 -11.50 7.88 9.53
CA LEU A 170 -11.14 9.27 9.86
C LEU A 170 -11.56 9.67 11.29
N GLU A 171 -11.87 8.71 12.16
CA GLU A 171 -12.31 9.01 13.51
C GLU A 171 -11.12 9.21 14.44
N ASP A 172 -11.18 10.26 15.25
CA ASP A 172 -10.16 10.58 16.25
C ASP A 172 -10.32 9.75 17.54
N THR A 173 -11.33 8.87 17.61
CA THR A 173 -11.68 8.10 18.82
C THR A 173 -11.56 6.60 18.55
N ALA A 174 -10.84 5.91 19.43
CA ALA A 174 -10.74 4.45 19.38
C ALA A 174 -12.00 3.80 19.97
N PHE A 175 -12.38 2.66 19.41
CA PHE A 175 -13.50 1.83 19.83
C PHE A 175 -12.97 0.59 20.58
N ASP A 176 -13.72 0.13 21.57
CA ASP A 176 -13.40 -1.10 22.28
C ASP A 176 -13.96 -2.29 21.50
N LEU A 177 -13.08 -3.20 21.09
CA LEU A 177 -13.41 -4.48 20.44
C LEU A 177 -13.35 -5.59 21.48
N THR A 178 -14.38 -6.44 21.57
CA THR A 178 -14.39 -7.62 22.43
C THR A 178 -14.73 -8.87 21.64
N TYR A 179 -13.78 -9.78 21.53
CA TYR A 179 -13.91 -11.09 20.91
C TYR A 179 -14.33 -12.10 21.98
N GLY A 180 -15.41 -12.83 21.77
CA GLY A 180 -15.76 -14.03 22.53
C GLY A 180 -15.20 -15.28 21.88
N PHE A 181 -14.90 -16.32 22.67
CA PHE A 181 -14.35 -17.59 22.16
C PHE A 181 -15.25 -18.80 22.46
N HIS A 182 -15.29 -19.75 21.53
CA HIS A 182 -15.83 -21.09 21.70
C HIS A 182 -14.91 -21.97 22.55
N GLU A 183 -15.38 -23.17 22.91
CA GLU A 183 -14.60 -24.09 23.76
C GLU A 183 -13.29 -24.58 23.14
N ASP A 184 -13.24 -24.65 21.81
CA ASP A 184 -12.06 -25.04 21.05
C ASP A 184 -11.07 -23.89 20.81
N GLY A 185 -11.38 -22.68 21.30
CA GLY A 185 -10.54 -21.49 21.14
C GLY A 185 -10.76 -20.73 19.84
N THR A 186 -11.72 -21.15 19.00
CA THR A 186 -12.17 -20.37 17.85
C THR A 186 -13.04 -19.19 18.31
N VAL A 187 -13.12 -18.13 17.51
CA VAL A 187 -13.93 -16.95 17.85
C VAL A 187 -15.42 -17.29 17.73
N ALA A 188 -16.18 -16.95 18.76
CA ALA A 188 -17.62 -17.13 18.85
C ALA A 188 -18.41 -15.88 18.43
N ASP A 189 -17.96 -14.71 18.87
CA ASP A 189 -18.63 -13.44 18.64
C ASP A 189 -17.63 -12.28 18.72
N ILE A 190 -17.97 -11.13 18.13
CA ILE A 190 -17.20 -9.89 18.26
C ILE A 190 -18.19 -8.75 18.53
N ALA A 191 -17.98 -8.04 19.64
CA ALA A 191 -18.73 -6.87 20.06
C ALA A 191 -17.87 -5.60 19.92
N ILE A 192 -18.51 -4.49 19.56
CA ILE A 192 -17.88 -3.17 19.38
C ILE A 192 -18.64 -2.16 20.25
N ASP A 193 -17.93 -1.34 21.02
CA ASP A 193 -18.52 -0.31 21.90
C ASP A 193 -17.88 1.08 21.63
N GLY A 194 -18.72 2.13 21.46
CA GLY A 194 -18.30 3.51 21.18
C GLY A 194 -19.42 4.43 20.60
N ASP A 195 -19.38 5.73 20.92
CA ASP A 195 -20.35 6.74 20.46
C ASP A 195 -20.10 7.15 18.99
N GLY A 196 -21.14 7.10 18.13
CA GLY A 196 -21.09 7.62 16.75
C GLY A 196 -21.10 6.58 15.62
N TRP A 197 -21.42 5.33 15.93
CA TRP A 197 -21.34 4.20 15.00
C TRP A 197 -22.36 4.23 13.82
N PRO A 198 -22.01 3.75 12.59
CA PRO A 198 -22.90 3.76 11.42
C PRO A 198 -23.93 2.61 11.32
N LEU A 199 -23.89 1.60 12.20
CA LEU A 199 -24.86 0.49 12.21
C LEU A 199 -25.72 0.54 13.47
N ASP A 200 -26.74 1.39 13.47
CA ASP A 200 -27.88 1.24 14.38
C ASP A 200 -28.63 -0.07 14.03
N GLY A 201 -28.42 -1.12 14.82
CA GLY A 201 -29.07 -2.43 14.67
C GLY A 201 -28.26 -3.56 15.29
N ASP A 202 -28.82 -4.18 16.35
CA ASP A 202 -28.39 -5.33 17.19
C ASP A 202 -26.91 -5.54 17.59
N GLY A 203 -25.96 -4.73 17.10
CA GLY A 203 -24.57 -4.68 17.57
C GLY A 203 -23.75 -5.94 17.27
N THR A 204 -24.30 -6.88 16.49
CA THR A 204 -23.67 -8.17 16.21
C THR A 204 -22.88 -8.13 14.90
N VAL A 205 -21.57 -8.36 15.00
CA VAL A 205 -20.69 -8.55 13.83
C VAL A 205 -20.84 -10.02 13.37
N PRO A 206 -21.31 -10.30 12.14
CA PRO A 206 -21.61 -11.69 11.70
C PRO A 206 -20.37 -12.47 11.22
N PHE A 207 -19.17 -12.15 11.73
CA PHE A 207 -17.88 -12.72 11.31
C PHE A 207 -17.07 -13.23 12.52
N ASP A 208 -16.24 -14.25 12.29
CA ASP A 208 -15.38 -14.93 13.27
C ASP A 208 -13.95 -14.35 13.35
N ARG A 209 -13.60 -13.34 12.55
CA ARG A 209 -12.40 -12.52 12.77
C ARG A 209 -12.54 -11.14 12.15
N LEU A 210 -12.11 -10.13 12.90
CA LEU A 210 -12.07 -8.73 12.50
C LEU A 210 -10.64 -8.26 12.69
N ASP A 211 -9.87 -8.09 11.62
CA ASP A 211 -8.53 -7.52 11.71
C ASP A 211 -8.62 -6.03 11.38
N LEU A 212 -8.82 -5.21 12.42
CA LEU A 212 -8.77 -3.75 12.31
C LEU A 212 -7.46 -3.25 12.87
N TYR A 213 -6.69 -2.61 12.00
CA TYR A 213 -5.59 -1.69 12.25
C TYR A 213 -4.93 -1.83 13.63
N ASP A 214 -3.94 -2.70 13.73
CA ASP A 214 -3.21 -2.87 14.98
C ASP A 214 -2.25 -1.68 15.31
N ALA A 215 -2.35 -0.55 14.61
CA ALA A 215 -1.73 0.75 14.90
C ALA A 215 -2.18 1.81 13.87
N PRO A 216 -1.97 3.12 14.13
CA PRO A 216 -2.02 4.17 13.12
C PRO A 216 -0.84 4.00 12.15
N ASP A 217 -0.90 2.97 11.31
CA ASP A 217 -0.19 2.96 10.05
C ASP A 217 -1.17 3.48 9.00
N VAL A 218 -0.90 4.70 8.54
CA VAL A 218 -1.57 5.35 7.42
C VAL A 218 -1.43 4.53 6.12
N GLN A 219 -0.78 3.36 6.17
CA GLN A 219 -0.61 2.43 5.06
C GLN A 219 -1.47 1.16 5.02
N ALA A 220 -2.25 0.84 6.04
CA ALA A 220 -3.14 -0.32 5.96
C ALA A 220 -4.40 -0.04 5.12
N LEU A 221 -4.78 -1.01 4.28
CA LEU A 221 -5.82 -0.89 3.25
C LEU A 221 -7.19 -1.42 3.68
N SER A 222 -8.24 -0.77 3.16
CA SER A 222 -9.68 -1.07 3.31
C SER A 222 -10.07 -2.55 3.52
N ALA A 223 -10.88 -2.79 4.55
CA ALA A 223 -11.54 -4.05 4.85
C ALA A 223 -12.52 -4.50 3.74
N ARG A 224 -12.18 -5.58 3.03
CA ARG A 224 -13.14 -6.50 2.44
C ARG A 224 -13.24 -7.70 3.39
N ALA A 225 -14.43 -8.04 3.88
CA ALA A 225 -14.66 -9.31 4.58
C ALA A 225 -14.67 -10.45 3.55
N THR A 226 -13.91 -11.52 3.82
CA THR A 226 -13.76 -12.68 2.92
C THR A 226 -13.91 -13.97 3.69
N LYS A 227 -14.57 -14.96 3.08
CA LYS A 227 -14.87 -16.26 3.66
C LYS A 227 -13.71 -17.24 3.47
N ALA A 228 -13.68 -18.32 4.25
CA ALA A 228 -12.82 -19.46 3.99
C ALA A 228 -13.15 -20.08 2.61
N GLY A 229 -12.15 -20.10 1.73
CA GLY A 229 -12.30 -20.52 0.33
C GLY A 229 -12.45 -19.37 -0.67
N ASP A 230 -12.62 -18.13 -0.21
CA ASP A 230 -12.61 -16.96 -1.10
C ASP A 230 -11.19 -16.62 -1.55
N ARG A 231 -11.06 -16.26 -2.83
CA ARG A 231 -9.81 -15.78 -3.39
C ARG A 231 -9.73 -14.26 -3.26
N LEU A 232 -8.89 -13.79 -2.35
CA LEU A 232 -8.56 -12.37 -2.18
C LEU A 232 -7.45 -11.95 -3.15
N ASP A 233 -7.83 -11.28 -4.23
CA ASP A 233 -6.87 -10.63 -5.12
C ASP A 233 -6.48 -9.25 -4.54
N ILE A 234 -5.56 -9.24 -3.57
CA ILE A 234 -4.93 -8.00 -3.11
C ILE A 234 -3.92 -7.58 -4.17
N ILE A 235 -4.33 -6.65 -5.02
CA ILE A 235 -3.45 -6.01 -5.99
C ILE A 235 -2.48 -5.11 -5.22
N ALA A 236 -1.17 -5.35 -5.33
CA ALA A 236 -0.15 -4.66 -4.53
C ALA A 236 -0.11 -3.13 -4.74
N LEU A 237 -0.70 -2.61 -5.82
CA LEU A 237 -0.83 -1.18 -6.09
C LEU A 237 -1.90 -0.49 -5.24
N ARG A 238 -2.91 -1.23 -4.77
CA ARG A 238 -4.07 -0.66 -4.05
C ARG A 238 -3.71 0.27 -2.87
N PRO A 239 -2.71 -0.01 -1.99
CA PRO A 239 -2.39 0.87 -0.86
C PRO A 239 -1.94 2.24 -1.35
N HIS A 240 -1.00 2.22 -2.27
CA HIS A 240 -0.47 3.42 -2.90
C HIS A 240 -1.57 4.20 -3.63
N TRP A 241 -2.45 3.50 -4.35
CA TRP A 241 -3.57 4.12 -5.06
C TRP A 241 -4.54 4.90 -4.16
N GLN A 242 -4.68 4.50 -2.89
CA GLN A 242 -5.52 5.16 -1.91
C GLN A 242 -4.80 6.29 -1.16
N GLN A 243 -3.49 6.17 -0.94
CA GLN A 243 -2.69 7.10 -0.13
C GLN A 243 -2.13 8.28 -0.92
N ASP A 244 -1.78 8.06 -2.19
CA ASP A 244 -1.08 9.04 -3.00
C ASP A 244 -2.04 9.84 -3.89
N TRP A 245 -1.52 10.83 -4.62
CA TRP A 245 -2.33 11.70 -5.47
C TRP A 245 -2.68 11.01 -6.79
N ARG A 246 -3.93 11.17 -7.22
CA ARG A 246 -4.41 10.67 -8.52
C ARG A 246 -5.38 11.64 -9.21
N PHE A 247 -5.28 11.74 -10.51
CA PHE A 247 -6.22 12.50 -11.33
C PHE A 247 -7.03 11.51 -12.16
N ASP A 248 -8.32 11.40 -11.84
CA ASP A 248 -9.24 10.49 -12.52
C ASP A 248 -9.80 11.11 -13.81
N ARG A 249 -9.94 12.45 -13.86
CA ARG A 249 -10.30 13.21 -15.07
C ARG A 249 -9.09 13.49 -15.93
N PHE A 250 -8.42 12.43 -16.35
CA PHE A 250 -7.16 12.53 -17.07
C PHE A 250 -7.22 11.73 -18.38
N LEU A 251 -6.85 12.36 -19.49
CA LEU A 251 -6.91 11.76 -20.81
C LEU A 251 -5.54 11.32 -21.30
N SER A 252 -5.50 10.23 -22.05
CA SER A 252 -4.35 10.00 -22.93
C SER A 252 -4.39 11.05 -24.04
N GLU A 253 -3.25 11.62 -24.43
CA GLU A 253 -3.30 12.53 -25.59
C GLU A 253 -3.30 11.77 -26.91
N GLY A 254 -2.65 10.61 -26.94
CA GLY A 254 -2.63 9.70 -28.06
C GLY A 254 -3.56 8.51 -27.85
N ASN A 255 -3.81 7.76 -28.93
CA ASN A 255 -4.67 6.57 -28.91
C ASN A 255 -3.89 5.29 -29.23
N GLY A 256 -2.60 5.30 -28.92
CA GLY A 256 -1.67 4.21 -29.18
C GLY A 256 -0.32 4.55 -28.58
N THR A 257 0.45 3.54 -28.17
CA THR A 257 1.71 3.74 -27.42
C THR A 257 2.66 4.73 -28.09
N ILE A 258 2.94 4.56 -29.39
CA ILE A 258 3.90 5.42 -30.10
C ILE A 258 3.38 6.85 -30.33
N ASP A 259 2.06 7.02 -30.43
CA ASP A 259 1.40 8.32 -30.53
C ASP A 259 1.51 9.06 -29.19
N SER A 260 1.19 8.37 -28.10
CA SER A 260 1.34 8.90 -26.75
C SER A 260 2.79 9.24 -26.41
N LEU A 261 3.77 8.41 -26.81
CA LEU A 261 5.19 8.72 -26.63
C LEU A 261 5.66 9.90 -27.48
N SER A 262 5.22 10.01 -28.74
CA SER A 262 5.56 11.18 -29.59
C SER A 262 5.05 12.48 -28.98
N ARG A 263 3.87 12.45 -28.36
CA ARG A 263 3.29 13.58 -27.64
C ARG A 263 4.00 13.85 -26.33
N LEU A 264 4.29 12.82 -25.53
CA LEU A 264 4.93 12.96 -24.23
C LEU A 264 6.36 13.49 -24.36
N LEU A 265 7.16 12.90 -25.25
CA LEU A 265 8.60 13.15 -25.36
C LEU A 265 8.94 14.45 -26.09
N VAL A 266 8.17 14.80 -27.13
CA VAL A 266 8.50 15.97 -27.98
C VAL A 266 7.28 16.83 -28.32
N ARG A 267 6.13 16.60 -27.68
CA ARG A 267 4.89 17.39 -27.92
C ARG A 267 4.41 17.37 -29.37
N SER A 268 4.74 16.32 -30.12
CA SER A 268 4.39 16.20 -31.52
C SER A 268 2.98 15.66 -31.71
N PRO A 269 2.10 16.32 -32.49
CA PRO A 269 0.81 15.76 -32.87
C PRO A 269 0.91 14.68 -33.96
N VAL A 270 2.10 14.43 -34.51
CA VAL A 270 2.36 13.38 -35.50
C VAL A 270 2.55 12.05 -34.79
N LEU A 271 1.66 11.08 -35.10
CA LEU A 271 1.53 9.78 -34.42
C LEU A 271 2.85 9.02 -34.20
N ALA A 272 3.79 9.11 -35.14
CA ALA A 272 4.97 8.26 -35.19
C ALA A 272 6.23 9.07 -35.50
N THR A 273 6.50 10.11 -34.70
CA THR A 273 7.61 11.04 -34.97
C THR A 273 8.96 10.34 -35.05
N SER A 274 9.20 9.35 -34.20
CA SER A 274 10.40 8.52 -34.18
C SER A 274 10.66 7.71 -35.47
N GLN A 275 9.62 7.50 -36.30
CA GLN A 275 9.72 6.78 -37.58
C GLN A 275 9.60 7.72 -38.80
N SER A 276 9.48 9.02 -38.56
CA SER A 276 9.32 10.03 -39.61
C SER A 276 10.66 10.64 -40.04
N SER A 277 10.64 11.49 -41.06
CA SER A 277 11.80 12.31 -41.44
C SER A 277 12.27 13.27 -40.32
N ALA A 278 11.42 13.54 -39.33
CA ALA A 278 11.76 14.34 -38.15
C ALA A 278 12.45 13.54 -37.03
N ALA A 279 12.69 12.23 -37.20
CA ALA A 279 13.25 11.38 -36.14
C ALA A 279 14.64 11.85 -35.63
N SER A 280 15.41 12.56 -36.45
CA SER A 280 16.71 13.13 -36.08
C SER A 280 16.68 14.66 -35.92
N ALA A 281 15.50 15.26 -35.84
CA ALA A 281 15.34 16.70 -35.61
C ALA A 281 15.65 17.06 -34.16
N THR A 282 16.14 18.26 -33.90
CA THR A 282 16.19 18.86 -32.57
C THR A 282 14.81 19.45 -32.23
N PHE A 283 14.35 19.20 -31.02
CA PHE A 283 13.06 19.69 -30.52
C PHE A 283 13.30 20.60 -29.30
N ALA A 284 12.87 21.85 -29.38
CA ALA A 284 12.75 22.72 -28.21
C ALA A 284 11.75 22.15 -27.18
N SER A 285 10.78 21.38 -27.65
CA SER A 285 9.79 20.65 -26.85
C SER A 285 10.27 19.31 -26.30
N ASN A 286 11.57 19.00 -26.38
CA ASN A 286 12.14 17.78 -25.82
C ASN A 286 11.97 17.72 -24.30
N ALA A 287 11.27 16.69 -23.82
CA ALA A 287 10.98 16.45 -22.40
C ALA A 287 12.23 16.27 -21.53
N PHE A 288 13.36 15.90 -22.13
CA PHE A 288 14.60 15.65 -21.39
C PHE A 288 15.38 16.94 -21.13
N THR A 289 15.17 17.97 -21.95
CA THR A 289 15.98 19.20 -21.93
C THR A 289 16.03 19.87 -20.55
N PRO A 290 14.92 20.07 -19.82
CA PRO A 290 14.98 20.70 -18.49
C PRO A 290 15.79 19.90 -17.46
N PHE A 291 15.64 18.57 -17.46
CA PHE A 291 16.38 17.67 -16.57
C PHE A 291 17.87 17.65 -16.92
N LEU A 292 18.21 17.52 -18.21
CA LEU A 292 19.58 17.56 -18.71
C LEU A 292 20.28 18.88 -18.34
N ALA A 293 19.58 20.01 -18.46
CA ALA A 293 20.10 21.32 -18.10
C ALA A 293 20.42 21.46 -16.60
N ARG A 294 19.83 20.61 -15.75
CA ARG A 294 20.08 20.54 -14.31
C ARG A 294 20.97 19.36 -13.90
N GLY A 295 21.67 18.75 -14.86
CA GLY A 295 22.67 17.72 -14.61
C GLY A 295 22.08 16.34 -14.32
N TYR A 296 20.78 16.13 -14.55
CA TYR A 296 20.18 14.80 -14.42
C TYR A 296 20.70 13.88 -15.53
N ARG A 297 21.05 12.65 -15.15
CA ARG A 297 21.22 11.56 -16.10
C ARG A 297 19.83 11.03 -16.49
N VAL A 298 19.56 11.01 -17.78
CA VAL A 298 18.33 10.50 -18.35
C VAL A 298 18.50 9.02 -18.69
N VAL A 299 17.64 8.19 -18.10
CA VAL A 299 17.61 6.74 -18.32
C VAL A 299 16.27 6.38 -18.92
N PHE A 300 16.28 5.72 -20.09
CA PHE A 300 15.09 5.13 -20.67
C PHE A 300 15.11 3.62 -20.42
N VAL A 301 14.05 3.08 -19.83
CA VAL A 301 13.93 1.66 -19.54
C VAL A 301 12.66 1.12 -20.19
N THR A 302 12.73 -0.02 -20.86
CA THR A 302 11.55 -0.72 -21.36
C THR A 302 11.73 -2.22 -21.23
N SER A 303 10.65 -2.93 -20.92
CA SER A 303 10.60 -4.38 -20.99
C SER A 303 10.61 -4.90 -22.44
N GLY A 304 10.32 -4.04 -23.43
CA GLY A 304 10.31 -4.39 -24.85
C GLY A 304 11.63 -4.17 -25.59
N ALA A 305 11.58 -4.20 -26.93
CA ALA A 305 12.75 -4.04 -27.80
C ALA A 305 13.11 -2.56 -28.05
N ALA A 306 14.38 -2.19 -27.95
CA ALA A 306 14.85 -0.86 -28.35
C ALA A 306 14.56 -0.52 -29.82
N THR A 307 14.52 -1.52 -30.70
CA THR A 307 14.28 -1.34 -32.14
C THR A 307 12.81 -1.08 -32.46
N TRP A 308 11.88 -1.41 -31.56
CA TRP A 308 10.45 -1.22 -31.78
C TRP A 308 10.17 0.27 -32.02
N ARG A 309 9.57 0.57 -33.18
CA ARG A 309 9.23 1.93 -33.61
C ARG A 309 10.41 2.93 -33.55
N ASN A 310 11.64 2.45 -33.71
CA ASN A 310 12.88 3.25 -33.63
C ASN A 310 13.06 3.96 -32.26
N LEU A 311 12.48 3.42 -31.18
CA LEU A 311 12.42 4.07 -29.87
C LEU A 311 13.79 4.29 -29.25
N GLY A 312 14.68 3.29 -29.29
CA GLY A 312 16.03 3.37 -28.72
C GLY A 312 16.84 4.50 -29.32
N ARG A 313 16.95 4.51 -30.65
CA ARG A 313 17.67 5.58 -31.37
C ARG A 313 17.04 6.95 -31.12
N PHE A 314 15.71 7.02 -31.08
CA PHE A 314 15.00 8.28 -30.84
C PHE A 314 15.25 8.81 -29.42
N ALA A 315 15.11 7.99 -28.38
CA ALA A 315 15.39 8.37 -27.00
C ALA A 315 16.85 8.81 -26.80
N THR A 316 17.80 8.09 -27.38
CA THR A 316 19.22 8.48 -27.37
C THR A 316 19.44 9.83 -28.07
N HIS A 317 18.80 10.06 -29.22
CA HIS A 317 18.87 11.35 -29.93
C HIS A 317 18.29 12.50 -29.10
N LEU A 318 17.24 12.24 -28.32
CA LEU A 318 16.69 13.23 -27.36
C LEU A 318 17.59 13.46 -26.14
N GLY A 319 18.65 12.66 -25.95
CA GLY A 319 19.63 12.83 -24.89
C GLY A 319 19.53 11.82 -23.74
N ALA A 320 18.81 10.71 -23.89
CA ALA A 320 18.93 9.59 -22.96
C ALA A 320 20.36 9.02 -22.99
N GLN A 321 21.11 9.15 -21.89
CA GLN A 321 22.48 8.62 -21.78
C GLN A 321 22.50 7.11 -21.50
N GLU A 322 21.36 6.52 -21.18
CA GLU A 322 21.21 5.10 -20.91
C GLU A 322 19.88 4.61 -21.48
N PHE A 323 19.93 3.49 -22.21
CA PHE A 323 18.75 2.79 -22.72
C PHE A 323 18.83 1.33 -22.31
N ALA A 324 17.93 0.89 -21.44
CA ALA A 324 17.83 -0.48 -20.98
C ALA A 324 16.58 -1.13 -21.55
N ASP A 325 16.77 -2.04 -22.50
CA ASP A 325 15.70 -2.76 -23.19
C ASP A 325 15.67 -4.24 -22.78
N GLN A 326 14.79 -5.05 -23.40
CA GLN A 326 14.70 -6.48 -23.13
C GLN A 326 16.04 -7.23 -23.19
N LEU A 327 16.98 -6.85 -24.07
CA LEU A 327 18.27 -7.53 -24.18
C LEU A 327 19.15 -7.18 -22.99
N THR A 328 19.16 -5.90 -22.62
CA THR A 328 19.86 -5.41 -21.42
C THR A 328 19.31 -6.07 -20.15
N LEU A 329 17.98 -6.17 -20.04
CA LEU A 329 17.31 -6.79 -18.90
C LEU A 329 17.62 -8.29 -18.81
N ARG A 330 17.63 -9.02 -19.93
CA ARG A 330 18.00 -10.45 -19.96
C ARG A 330 19.47 -10.70 -19.65
N GLN A 331 20.35 -9.79 -20.05
CA GLN A 331 21.76 -9.88 -19.67
C GLN A 331 21.93 -9.67 -18.16
N ARG A 332 21.15 -8.77 -17.56
CA ARG A 332 21.19 -8.50 -16.11
C ARG A 332 20.50 -9.58 -15.28
N TYR A 333 19.42 -10.14 -15.81
CA TYR A 333 18.53 -11.13 -15.19
C TYR A 333 18.34 -12.31 -16.17
N PRO A 334 19.26 -13.29 -16.18
CA PRO A 334 19.18 -14.43 -17.09
C PRO A 334 17.90 -15.27 -16.93
N GLU A 335 17.23 -15.18 -15.79
CA GLU A 335 15.94 -15.81 -15.51
C GLU A 335 14.74 -15.16 -16.24
N ALA A 336 14.91 -13.95 -16.78
CA ALA A 336 13.85 -13.22 -17.47
C ALA A 336 13.49 -13.88 -18.81
N GLN A 337 12.45 -14.72 -18.79
CA GLN A 337 11.95 -15.38 -19.99
C GLN A 337 11.22 -14.36 -20.89
N PRO A 338 11.49 -14.34 -22.21
CA PRO A 338 10.80 -13.44 -23.12
C PRO A 338 9.34 -13.86 -23.34
N GLY A 339 8.43 -12.90 -23.28
CA GLY A 339 7.04 -13.00 -23.73
C GLY A 339 6.85 -12.48 -25.16
N ALA A 340 5.61 -12.17 -25.53
CA ALA A 340 5.25 -11.74 -26.90
C ALA A 340 5.87 -10.38 -27.30
N TRP A 341 6.00 -9.45 -26.35
CA TRP A 341 6.44 -8.06 -26.61
C TRP A 341 7.75 -7.67 -25.93
N GLY A 342 8.31 -8.55 -25.10
CA GLY A 342 9.40 -8.20 -24.21
C GLY A 342 9.55 -9.18 -23.06
N VAL A 343 10.41 -8.85 -22.09
CA VAL A 343 10.46 -9.56 -20.81
C VAL A 343 9.33 -9.10 -19.87
N PRO A 344 8.99 -9.86 -18.82
CA PRO A 344 8.01 -9.42 -17.83
C PRO A 344 8.40 -8.09 -17.16
N ASP A 345 7.40 -7.24 -16.88
CA ASP A 345 7.63 -5.87 -16.36
C ASP A 345 8.32 -5.85 -14.98
N GLU A 346 8.29 -6.96 -14.22
CA GLU A 346 9.04 -7.07 -12.95
C GLU A 346 10.53 -6.79 -13.12
N TYR A 347 11.13 -7.19 -14.25
CA TYR A 347 12.56 -6.99 -14.50
C TYR A 347 12.88 -5.54 -14.82
N MET A 348 11.95 -4.82 -15.46
CA MET A 348 12.04 -3.38 -15.66
C MET A 348 12.04 -2.67 -14.30
N PHE A 349 11.10 -3.00 -13.41
CA PHE A 349 11.03 -2.41 -12.07
C PHE A 349 12.24 -2.77 -11.18
N ARG A 350 12.72 -4.02 -11.22
CA ARG A 350 13.96 -4.45 -10.54
C ARG A 350 15.15 -3.63 -11.02
N TYR A 351 15.28 -3.42 -12.33
CA TYR A 351 16.35 -2.61 -12.91
C TYR A 351 16.29 -1.16 -12.43
N ILE A 352 15.10 -0.54 -12.45
CA ILE A 352 14.90 0.83 -11.98
C ILE A 352 15.26 0.95 -10.50
N ALA A 353 14.81 0.02 -9.65
CA ALA A 353 15.13 0.04 -8.22
C ALA A 353 16.65 -0.07 -7.96
N GLU A 354 17.34 -0.98 -8.66
CA GLU A 354 18.80 -1.10 -8.59
C GLU A 354 19.53 0.16 -9.08
N ARG A 355 19.03 0.78 -10.17
CA ARG A 355 19.63 2.00 -10.73
C ARG A 355 19.43 3.19 -9.82
N LEU A 356 18.26 3.36 -9.22
CA LEU A 356 18.00 4.39 -8.22
C LEU A 356 18.91 4.20 -7.00
N ALA A 357 19.06 2.97 -6.48
CA ALA A 357 19.94 2.69 -5.35
C ALA A 357 21.43 2.93 -5.67
N ARG A 358 21.87 2.69 -6.91
CA ARG A 358 23.24 3.01 -7.36
C ARG A 358 23.44 4.52 -7.45
N ALA A 359 22.57 5.19 -8.18
CA ALA A 359 22.65 6.63 -8.40
C ALA A 359 22.61 7.40 -7.07
N ASP A 360 21.82 6.92 -6.12
CA ASP A 360 21.77 7.44 -4.77
C ASP A 360 23.13 7.43 -4.05
N ARG A 361 23.82 6.27 -4.07
CA ARG A 361 25.15 6.14 -3.48
C ARG A 361 26.18 7.03 -4.16
N ASP A 362 26.03 7.22 -5.48
CA ASP A 362 26.96 7.96 -6.31
C ASP A 362 26.64 9.48 -6.35
N GLY A 363 25.54 9.91 -5.70
CA GLY A 363 25.07 11.30 -5.73
C GLY A 363 24.59 11.77 -7.12
N GLU A 364 24.18 10.84 -7.98
CA GLU A 364 23.75 11.10 -9.36
C GLU A 364 22.21 11.34 -9.41
N PRO A 365 21.74 12.52 -9.85
CA PRO A 365 20.31 12.74 -10.07
C PRO A 365 19.83 12.02 -11.34
N LEU A 366 18.75 11.24 -11.23
CA LEU A 366 18.18 10.49 -12.35
C LEU A 366 16.82 11.03 -12.79
N PHE A 367 16.62 11.12 -14.09
CA PHE A 367 15.29 11.20 -14.71
C PHE A 367 15.05 9.90 -15.47
N VAL A 368 14.13 9.08 -14.98
CA VAL A 368 13.83 7.76 -15.55
C VAL A 368 12.51 7.80 -16.31
N VAL A 369 12.52 7.40 -17.57
CA VAL A 369 11.31 7.13 -18.35
C VAL A 369 11.19 5.63 -18.55
N ALA A 370 10.07 5.06 -18.12
CA ALA A 370 9.82 3.63 -18.16
C ALA A 370 8.63 3.31 -19.09
N LEU A 371 8.74 2.24 -19.87
CA LEU A 371 7.66 1.72 -20.73
C LEU A 371 7.50 0.21 -20.53
N SER A 372 6.43 -0.17 -19.84
CA SER A 372 5.97 -1.54 -19.65
C SER A 372 5.38 -2.15 -20.93
N THR A 373 5.39 -3.47 -21.05
CA THR A 373 4.87 -4.20 -22.22
C THR A 373 4.04 -5.45 -21.89
N THR A 374 3.93 -5.87 -20.62
CA THR A 374 3.28 -7.14 -20.28
C THR A 374 1.77 -7.12 -20.53
N HIS A 375 1.09 -6.04 -20.16
CA HIS A 375 -0.35 -5.88 -20.40
C HIS A 375 -0.61 -5.39 -21.84
N HIS A 376 -0.42 -6.30 -22.80
CA HIS A 376 -0.65 -6.05 -24.22
C HIS A 376 -1.14 -7.33 -24.92
N PRO A 377 -2.07 -7.26 -25.90
CA PRO A 377 -2.53 -8.45 -26.64
C PRO A 377 -1.35 -9.27 -27.19
N PRO A 378 -1.32 -10.61 -27.04
CA PRO A 378 -2.44 -11.48 -26.65
C PRO A 378 -2.56 -11.72 -25.13
N PHE A 379 -2.07 -10.80 -24.29
CA PHE A 379 -2.19 -10.82 -22.82
C PHE A 379 -1.62 -12.09 -22.17
N LEU A 380 -0.39 -12.45 -22.55
CA LEU A 380 0.29 -13.60 -21.95
C LEU A 380 0.74 -13.28 -20.53
N VAL A 381 0.07 -13.90 -19.55
CA VAL A 381 0.47 -13.82 -18.13
C VAL A 381 1.85 -14.45 -17.95
N PRO A 382 2.84 -13.73 -17.40
CA PRO A 382 4.18 -14.26 -17.14
C PRO A 382 4.19 -15.50 -16.24
N GLU A 383 5.32 -16.21 -16.22
CA GLU A 383 5.57 -17.27 -15.24
C GLU A 383 5.54 -16.69 -13.82
N GLY A 384 4.95 -17.44 -12.87
CA GLY A 384 4.72 -16.93 -11.50
C GLY A 384 3.62 -15.87 -11.37
N GLY A 385 3.12 -15.32 -12.48
CA GLY A 385 1.95 -14.45 -12.52
C GLY A 385 0.68 -15.22 -12.16
N GLN A 386 -0.16 -14.58 -11.34
CA GLN A 386 -1.44 -15.15 -10.91
C GLN A 386 -2.42 -15.21 -12.10
N ARG A 387 -3.19 -16.30 -12.21
CA ARG A 387 -4.19 -16.53 -13.28
C ARG A 387 -5.60 -16.79 -12.73
N GLY A 388 -6.62 -16.21 -13.36
CA GLY A 388 -8.02 -16.27 -12.95
C GLY A 388 -8.30 -15.66 -11.57
N GLY A 389 -9.50 -15.89 -11.03
CA GLY A 389 -9.85 -15.54 -9.65
C GLY A 389 -10.33 -14.12 -9.40
N LEU A 390 -10.25 -13.27 -10.42
CA LEU A 390 -10.94 -11.99 -10.43
C LEU A 390 -12.41 -12.27 -10.74
N ASP A 391 -13.31 -11.79 -9.87
CA ASP A 391 -14.72 -11.73 -10.21
C ASP A 391 -14.93 -10.60 -11.22
N LEU A 392 -15.07 -10.98 -12.49
CA LEU A 392 -15.32 -10.07 -13.60
C LEU A 392 -16.79 -9.94 -13.93
N SER A 393 -17.71 -10.51 -13.14
CA SER A 393 -19.14 -10.55 -13.47
C SER A 393 -19.75 -9.16 -13.68
N ASP A 394 -19.28 -8.14 -12.95
CA ASP A 394 -19.68 -6.74 -13.16
C ASP A 394 -19.18 -6.17 -14.49
N ILE A 395 -17.96 -6.55 -14.88
CA ILE A 395 -17.30 -6.11 -16.12
C ILE A 395 -17.90 -6.79 -17.34
N GLU A 396 -18.16 -8.10 -17.25
CA GLU A 396 -18.80 -8.89 -18.31
C GLU A 396 -20.22 -8.41 -18.63
N ARG A 397 -20.88 -7.73 -17.69
CA ARG A 397 -22.20 -7.12 -17.92
C ARG A 397 -22.12 -5.74 -18.60
N LEU A 398 -20.92 -5.17 -18.76
CA LEU A 398 -20.77 -3.91 -19.47
C LEU A 398 -20.85 -4.19 -20.98
N PRO A 399 -21.67 -3.42 -21.72
CA PRO A 399 -21.91 -3.68 -23.15
C PRO A 399 -20.65 -3.58 -24.02
N TYR A 400 -19.60 -2.93 -23.50
CA TYR A 400 -18.34 -2.76 -24.22
C TYR A 400 -17.56 -4.07 -24.39
N TYR A 401 -17.78 -5.06 -23.52
CA TYR A 401 -17.07 -6.33 -23.51
C TYR A 401 -17.87 -7.50 -24.09
N ASP A 402 -19.13 -7.27 -24.50
CA ASP A 402 -20.05 -8.30 -25.04
C ASP A 402 -19.44 -9.13 -26.19
N SER A 403 -18.55 -8.53 -26.99
CA SER A 403 -17.89 -9.18 -28.13
C SER A 403 -16.39 -9.46 -27.92
N TRP A 404 -15.87 -9.20 -26.72
CA TRP A 404 -14.45 -9.35 -26.41
C TRP A 404 -14.09 -10.80 -26.08
N SER A 405 -12.99 -11.29 -26.66
CA SER A 405 -12.41 -12.60 -26.32
C SER A 405 -11.09 -12.44 -25.58
N GLY A 406 -10.86 -13.26 -24.55
CA GLY A 406 -9.66 -13.20 -23.71
C GLY A 406 -9.71 -12.10 -22.63
N LEU A 407 -10.89 -11.89 -22.03
CA LEU A 407 -11.09 -10.90 -20.97
C LEU A 407 -10.31 -11.28 -19.70
N ASP A 408 -10.36 -12.56 -19.31
CA ASP A 408 -9.63 -13.09 -18.16
C ASP A 408 -8.12 -12.82 -18.26
N GLU A 409 -7.51 -13.13 -19.42
CA GLU A 409 -6.09 -12.92 -19.65
C GLU A 409 -5.72 -11.42 -19.63
N ALA A 410 -6.58 -10.57 -20.20
CA ALA A 410 -6.39 -9.12 -20.16
C ALA A 410 -6.38 -8.61 -18.71
N PHE A 411 -7.34 -9.03 -17.88
CA PHE A 411 -7.41 -8.62 -16.48
C PHE A 411 -6.32 -9.27 -15.62
N ASP A 412 -5.90 -10.50 -15.91
CA ASP A 412 -4.78 -11.15 -15.22
C ASP A 412 -3.45 -10.44 -15.49
N THR A 413 -3.19 -10.03 -16.74
CA THR A 413 -1.99 -9.24 -17.07
C THR A 413 -2.07 -7.82 -16.53
N LEU A 414 -3.26 -7.23 -16.44
CA LEU A 414 -3.46 -5.94 -15.77
C LEU A 414 -3.17 -6.05 -14.26
N ARG A 415 -3.67 -7.11 -13.60
CA ARG A 415 -3.33 -7.42 -12.20
C ARG A 415 -1.83 -7.59 -12.05
N TYR A 416 -1.17 -8.37 -12.90
CA TYR A 416 0.28 -8.55 -12.85
C TYR A 416 1.02 -7.20 -12.96
N ALA A 417 0.69 -6.37 -13.95
CA ALA A 417 1.33 -5.07 -14.13
C ALA A 417 1.18 -4.17 -12.90
N ASN A 418 -0.04 -4.13 -12.33
CA ASN A 418 -0.32 -3.37 -11.11
C ASN A 418 0.40 -3.96 -9.89
N ASP A 419 0.52 -5.29 -9.77
CA ASP A 419 1.25 -5.93 -8.68
C ASP A 419 2.74 -5.58 -8.71
N GLN A 420 3.37 -5.62 -9.89
CA GLN A 420 4.78 -5.29 -10.02
C GLN A 420 5.04 -3.81 -9.72
N LEU A 421 4.16 -2.91 -10.19
CA LEU A 421 4.23 -1.50 -9.84
C LEU A 421 4.07 -1.28 -8.33
N GLY A 422 3.09 -1.95 -7.72
CA GLY A 422 2.85 -1.86 -6.28
C GLY A 422 4.05 -2.31 -5.46
N ARG A 423 4.62 -3.48 -5.78
CA ARG A 423 5.84 -3.99 -5.12
C ARG A 423 7.03 -3.05 -5.30
N PHE A 424 7.20 -2.47 -6.48
CA PHE A 424 8.21 -1.44 -6.74
C PHE A 424 8.02 -0.22 -5.83
N LEU A 425 6.78 0.29 -5.71
CA LEU A 425 6.46 1.41 -4.85
C LEU A 425 6.70 1.10 -3.37
N THR A 426 6.27 -0.06 -2.87
CA THR A 426 6.56 -0.52 -1.51
C THR A 426 8.06 -0.53 -1.24
N GLY A 427 8.84 -1.18 -2.12
CA GLY A 427 10.29 -1.24 -1.99
C GLY A 427 10.96 0.13 -2.06
N LEU A 428 10.51 1.00 -2.96
CA LEU A 428 11.03 2.36 -3.10
C LEU A 428 10.72 3.21 -1.86
N LYS A 429 9.48 3.22 -1.37
CA LYS A 429 9.08 4.02 -0.21
C LYS A 429 9.80 3.59 1.08
N ALA A 430 10.13 2.31 1.21
CA ALA A 430 10.93 1.78 2.32
C ALA A 430 12.45 2.00 2.18
N SER A 431 12.92 2.47 1.01
CA SER A 431 14.34 2.66 0.73
C SER A 431 14.85 4.05 1.13
N ALA A 432 16.16 4.20 1.31
CA ALA A 432 16.80 5.47 1.67
C ALA A 432 16.50 6.58 0.63
N GLN A 433 16.42 6.21 -0.65
CA GLN A 433 16.14 7.11 -1.77
C GLN A 433 14.65 7.40 -1.98
N GLY A 434 13.75 6.71 -1.28
CA GLY A 434 12.30 6.94 -1.37
C GLY A 434 11.92 8.38 -1.06
N ALA A 435 12.50 8.96 -0.01
CA ALA A 435 12.26 10.35 0.40
C ALA A 435 12.70 11.41 -0.64
N ARG A 436 13.46 11.02 -1.67
CA ARG A 436 14.01 11.87 -2.73
C ARG A 436 13.66 11.43 -4.15
N THR A 437 12.66 10.55 -4.29
CA THR A 437 12.20 10.07 -5.59
C THR A 437 10.73 10.39 -5.77
N ILE A 438 10.41 11.18 -6.79
CA ILE A 438 9.03 11.39 -7.26
C ILE A 438 8.72 10.30 -8.28
N VAL A 439 7.54 9.69 -8.19
CA VAL A 439 7.08 8.68 -9.18
C VAL A 439 5.78 9.14 -9.80
N ALA A 440 5.77 9.23 -11.13
CA ALA A 440 4.59 9.49 -11.95
C ALA A 440 4.24 8.24 -12.75
N VAL A 441 2.96 7.84 -12.74
CA VAL A 441 2.47 6.67 -13.47
C VAL A 441 1.20 7.04 -14.22
N THR A 442 1.10 6.62 -15.47
CA THR A 442 -0.12 6.76 -16.27
C THR A 442 -0.23 5.64 -17.29
N GLY A 443 -1.44 5.35 -17.75
CA GLY A 443 -1.65 4.57 -18.97
C GLY A 443 -1.21 5.38 -20.19
N ASP A 444 -0.64 4.71 -21.20
CA ASP A 444 -0.31 5.35 -22.47
C ASP A 444 -1.56 5.58 -23.33
N HIS A 445 -2.56 4.70 -23.26
CA HIS A 445 -3.89 4.89 -23.80
C HIS A 445 -4.87 3.88 -23.19
N ASN A 446 -6.16 4.09 -23.43
CA ASN A 446 -7.17 3.08 -23.11
C ASN A 446 -7.06 1.89 -24.08
N ILE A 447 -7.47 0.69 -23.64
CA ILE A 447 -7.34 -0.55 -24.38
C ILE A 447 -8.10 -0.47 -25.73
N LEU A 448 -7.44 -0.91 -26.80
CA LEU A 448 -8.02 -0.90 -28.15
C LEU A 448 -8.95 -2.08 -28.36
N GLY A 449 -10.04 -1.88 -29.11
CA GLY A 449 -11.00 -2.94 -29.45
C GLY A 449 -12.24 -2.97 -28.56
N VAL A 450 -12.32 -2.08 -27.56
CA VAL A 450 -13.51 -1.86 -26.75
C VAL A 450 -14.35 -0.77 -27.42
N ASP A 451 -15.62 -1.07 -27.69
CA ASP A 451 -16.55 -0.10 -28.29
C ASP A 451 -17.37 0.62 -27.21
N TYR A 452 -17.03 1.88 -26.97
CA TYR A 452 -17.75 2.74 -26.04
C TYR A 452 -18.97 3.36 -26.75
N ALA A 453 -20.04 2.56 -26.86
CA ALA A 453 -21.22 2.91 -27.65
C ALA A 453 -22.08 4.05 -27.09
N ALA A 454 -22.01 4.33 -25.78
CA ALA A 454 -22.81 5.39 -25.15
C ALA A 454 -22.09 6.74 -25.19
N ASP A 455 -22.79 7.77 -25.66
CA ASP A 455 -22.28 9.15 -25.72
C ASP A 455 -21.83 9.67 -24.33
N SER A 456 -22.38 9.15 -23.23
CA SER A 456 -21.97 9.49 -21.86
C SER A 456 -20.54 9.07 -21.50
N ASP A 457 -19.95 8.15 -22.27
CA ASP A 457 -18.68 7.50 -21.94
C ASP A 457 -17.52 7.95 -22.83
N ILE A 458 -17.72 8.99 -23.66
CA ILE A 458 -16.66 9.50 -24.54
C ILE A 458 -15.39 9.91 -23.77
N ALA A 459 -15.53 10.38 -22.52
CA ALA A 459 -14.41 10.69 -21.64
C ALA A 459 -13.74 9.41 -21.14
N LEU A 460 -14.52 8.43 -20.67
CA LEU A 460 -14.03 7.12 -20.26
C LEU A 460 -13.26 6.42 -21.39
N ALA A 461 -13.75 6.49 -22.62
CA ALA A 461 -13.13 5.90 -23.81
C ALA A 461 -11.70 6.40 -24.08
N ARG A 462 -11.32 7.55 -23.52
CA ARG A 462 -10.01 8.20 -23.72
C ARG A 462 -9.26 8.43 -22.41
N ALA A 463 -9.83 8.01 -21.28
CA ALA A 463 -9.27 8.25 -19.98
C ALA A 463 -8.16 7.25 -19.68
N VAL A 464 -7.13 7.75 -19.00
CA VAL A 464 -6.08 6.96 -18.36
C VAL A 464 -5.81 7.62 -17.02
N PRO A 465 -5.59 6.86 -15.94
CA PRO A 465 -5.30 7.48 -14.66
C PRO A 465 -3.94 8.18 -14.70
N PHE A 466 -3.78 9.25 -13.93
CA PHE A 466 -2.48 9.84 -13.64
C PHE A 466 -2.23 9.81 -12.14
N TYR A 467 -1.33 8.93 -11.72
CA TYR A 467 -0.93 8.69 -10.33
C TYR A 467 0.41 9.38 -10.04
N LEU A 468 0.54 9.95 -8.84
CA LEU A 468 1.73 10.66 -8.38
C LEU A 468 2.06 10.31 -6.92
N TYR A 469 3.19 9.65 -6.73
CA TYR A 469 3.87 9.63 -5.43
C TYR A 469 4.83 10.81 -5.34
N VAL A 470 4.56 11.72 -4.40
CA VAL A 470 5.40 12.88 -4.10
C VAL A 470 5.81 12.82 -2.62
N PRO A 471 7.10 12.58 -2.32
CA PRO A 471 7.61 12.61 -0.94
C PRO A 471 7.36 13.99 -0.28
N PRO A 472 7.13 14.05 1.05
CA PRO A 472 6.80 15.30 1.74
C PRO A 472 7.74 16.48 1.42
N GLY A 473 9.05 16.23 1.30
CA GLY A 473 10.05 17.26 1.01
C GLY A 473 9.92 17.93 -0.38
N TYR A 474 9.18 17.31 -1.31
CA TYR A 474 8.95 17.81 -2.66
C TYR A 474 7.56 18.40 -2.86
N ARG A 475 6.69 18.35 -1.85
CA ARG A 475 5.31 18.85 -1.98
C ARG A 475 5.22 20.37 -1.96
N GLY A 476 6.20 21.08 -1.39
CA GLY A 476 6.26 22.56 -1.43
C GLY A 476 4.90 23.24 -1.16
N GLN A 477 4.46 24.08 -2.12
CA GLN A 477 3.15 24.74 -2.12
C GLN A 477 2.11 24.03 -3.03
N SER A 478 2.35 22.77 -3.39
CA SER A 478 1.47 21.98 -4.22
C SER A 478 0.07 21.87 -3.61
N THR A 479 -0.94 22.10 -4.43
CA THR A 479 -2.36 21.95 -4.07
C THR A 479 -2.96 20.85 -4.93
N TYR A 480 -3.27 19.72 -4.29
CA TYR A 480 -3.91 18.59 -4.94
C TYR A 480 -5.43 18.79 -5.00
N ASP A 481 -5.98 18.72 -6.21
CA ASP A 481 -7.41 18.78 -6.51
C ASP A 481 -7.75 17.59 -7.42
N PRO A 482 -8.35 16.51 -6.90
CA PRO A 482 -8.63 15.29 -7.66
C PRO A 482 -9.64 15.50 -8.80
N SER A 483 -10.41 16.62 -8.77
CA SER A 483 -11.38 16.95 -9.80
C SER A 483 -10.77 17.65 -11.02
N ARG A 484 -9.47 17.99 -10.96
CA ARG A 484 -8.79 18.79 -11.98
C ARG A 484 -8.67 17.99 -13.29
N PRO A 485 -9.19 18.52 -14.41
CA PRO A 485 -9.01 17.88 -15.71
C PRO A 485 -7.56 18.01 -16.19
N GLY A 486 -7.03 16.97 -16.81
CA GLY A 486 -5.68 16.97 -17.38
C GLY A 486 -5.48 15.96 -18.50
N SER A 487 -4.31 15.97 -19.11
CA SER A 487 -3.84 14.91 -20.01
C SER A 487 -2.32 14.82 -20.01
N HIS A 488 -1.74 13.91 -20.80
CA HIS A 488 -0.27 13.69 -20.86
C HIS A 488 0.56 14.98 -21.01
N LYS A 489 -0.01 16.05 -21.58
CA LYS A 489 0.66 17.35 -21.73
C LYS A 489 1.03 18.01 -20.41
N ASP A 490 0.34 17.62 -19.35
CA ASP A 490 0.44 18.21 -18.03
C ASP A 490 1.43 17.47 -17.12
N ILE A 491 1.87 16.26 -17.50
CA ILE A 491 2.78 15.44 -16.69
C ILE A 491 4.12 16.15 -16.51
N LEU A 492 4.79 16.47 -17.62
CA LEU A 492 6.13 17.05 -17.58
C LEU A 492 6.15 18.43 -16.90
N PRO A 493 5.24 19.38 -17.21
CA PRO A 493 5.14 20.62 -16.44
C PRO A 493 4.99 20.37 -14.93
N THR A 494 4.10 19.48 -14.52
CA THR A 494 3.92 19.13 -13.09
C THR A 494 5.21 18.59 -12.47
N LEU A 495 5.93 17.69 -13.17
CA LEU A 495 7.19 17.14 -12.70
C LEU A 495 8.31 18.18 -12.64
N TYR A 496 8.39 19.10 -13.61
CA TYR A 496 9.38 20.17 -13.59
C TYR A 496 9.20 21.07 -12.37
N HIS A 497 7.96 21.49 -12.10
CA HIS A 497 7.65 22.35 -10.94
C HIS A 497 7.87 21.63 -9.60
N LEU A 498 7.69 20.32 -9.53
CA LEU A 498 7.97 19.53 -8.33
C LEU A 498 9.46 19.31 -8.07
N SER A 499 10.26 19.11 -9.12
CA SER A 499 11.61 18.53 -8.99
C SER A 499 12.75 19.48 -9.36
N LEU A 500 12.48 20.51 -10.15
CA LEU A 500 13.49 21.43 -10.64
C LEU A 500 13.26 22.82 -10.02
N PRO A 501 14.32 23.55 -9.64
CA PRO A 501 14.20 24.99 -9.38
C PRO A 501 13.81 25.70 -10.68
N ASP A 502 13.42 26.99 -10.64
CA ASP A 502 12.95 27.81 -11.79
C ASP A 502 13.71 27.57 -13.11
N THR A 503 13.32 26.52 -13.84
CA THR A 503 14.02 26.01 -15.02
C THR A 503 13.15 26.27 -16.24
N PRO A 504 13.66 27.02 -17.24
CA PRO A 504 12.92 27.23 -18.47
C PRO A 504 12.58 25.91 -19.16
N TYR A 505 11.33 25.75 -19.58
CA TYR A 505 10.88 24.62 -20.37
C TYR A 505 9.88 25.06 -21.44
N PHE A 506 9.73 24.23 -22.47
CA PHE A 506 8.72 24.45 -23.48
C PHE A 506 7.33 24.15 -22.90
N ARG A 507 6.58 25.20 -22.57
CA ARG A 507 5.27 25.06 -21.94
C ARG A 507 4.20 24.71 -22.97
N SER A 508 3.74 23.47 -22.92
CA SER A 508 2.56 22.99 -23.66
C SER A 508 1.42 22.50 -22.75
N GLY A 509 1.60 22.57 -21.43
CA GLY A 509 0.63 22.08 -20.46
C GLY A 509 0.69 22.83 -19.13
N CYS A 510 -0.14 22.36 -18.22
CA CYS A 510 -0.40 22.88 -16.88
C CYS A 510 0.40 22.13 -15.83
N ASP A 511 0.82 22.83 -14.79
CA ASP A 511 1.15 22.19 -13.51
C ASP A 511 -0.15 21.84 -12.79
N LEU A 512 -0.46 20.54 -12.71
CA LEU A 512 -1.68 20.03 -12.08
C LEU A 512 -1.68 20.16 -10.56
N LEU A 513 -0.58 20.62 -9.97
CA LEU A 513 -0.45 20.87 -8.55
C LEU A 513 -0.31 22.36 -8.22
N ALA A 514 -0.41 23.24 -9.22
CA ALA A 514 -0.40 24.68 -9.00
C ALA A 514 -1.54 25.09 -8.07
N ALA A 515 -1.24 25.91 -7.05
CA ALA A 515 -2.23 26.53 -6.17
C ALA A 515 -3.19 27.45 -6.94
N ARG A 516 -2.70 28.07 -8.02
CA ARG A 516 -3.48 28.88 -8.96
C ARG A 516 -3.27 28.37 -10.38
N PRO A 517 -4.11 27.42 -10.84
CA PRO A 517 -3.99 26.86 -12.18
C PRO A 517 -4.20 27.94 -13.24
N ASP A 518 -3.37 27.93 -14.27
CA ASP A 518 -3.49 28.83 -15.42
C ASP A 518 -4.55 28.27 -16.40
N PRO A 519 -5.74 28.88 -16.50
CA PRO A 519 -6.82 28.36 -17.33
C PRO A 519 -6.47 28.32 -18.82
N GLN A 520 -5.39 29.00 -19.24
CA GLN A 520 -4.90 28.91 -20.61
C GLN A 520 -4.41 27.49 -20.93
N TRP A 521 -3.84 26.78 -19.95
CA TRP A 521 -3.18 25.48 -20.13
C TRP A 521 -3.85 24.34 -19.36
N CYS A 522 -4.63 24.62 -18.31
CA CYS A 522 -5.21 23.61 -17.41
C CYS A 522 -6.56 23.07 -17.92
N PHE A 523 -6.47 22.17 -18.89
CA PHE A 523 -7.57 21.39 -19.49
C PHE A 523 -7.06 20.01 -19.92
N GLY A 524 -7.91 19.00 -20.04
CA GLY A 524 -7.52 17.72 -20.64
C GLY A 524 -7.73 17.71 -22.15
N PHE A 525 -6.85 17.03 -22.87
CA PHE A 525 -6.85 16.96 -24.33
C PHE A 525 -6.56 15.53 -24.81
N ASN A 526 -7.40 14.98 -25.68
CA ASN A 526 -7.15 13.77 -26.45
C ASN A 526 -7.33 14.07 -27.94
N ASN A 527 -6.29 13.78 -28.73
CA ASN A 527 -6.30 14.06 -30.14
C ASN A 527 -7.07 12.97 -30.93
N PRO A 528 -7.90 13.32 -31.94
CA PRO A 528 -8.16 14.66 -32.42
C PRO A 528 -9.47 15.29 -31.94
N ARG A 529 -10.25 14.62 -31.08
CA ARG A 529 -11.68 14.95 -30.91
C ARG A 529 -12.09 15.48 -29.55
N LEU A 530 -11.38 15.15 -28.47
CA LEU A 530 -11.92 15.37 -27.13
C LEU A 530 -11.09 16.38 -26.34
N VAL A 531 -11.79 17.32 -25.71
CA VAL A 531 -11.25 18.24 -24.72
C VAL A 531 -12.11 18.13 -23.47
N ILE A 532 -11.50 18.13 -22.28
CA ILE A 532 -12.23 18.16 -21.01
C ILE A 532 -11.80 19.39 -20.19
N THR A 533 -12.77 20.05 -19.56
CA THR A 533 -12.55 21.16 -18.63
C THR A 533 -13.25 20.87 -17.30
N ARG A 534 -13.22 21.84 -16.38
CA ARG A 534 -13.94 21.72 -15.10
C ARG A 534 -15.44 21.59 -15.28
N ASP A 535 -15.98 22.07 -16.40
CA ASP A 535 -17.42 22.06 -16.68
C ASP A 535 -17.89 20.76 -17.32
N GLY A 536 -17.03 20.07 -18.07
CA GLY A 536 -17.39 18.85 -18.77
C GLY A 536 -16.50 18.55 -19.98
N ALA A 537 -17.05 17.82 -20.94
CA ALA A 537 -16.39 17.43 -22.18
C ALA A 537 -16.90 18.22 -23.39
N TYR A 538 -15.97 18.52 -24.30
CA TYR A 538 -16.21 19.11 -25.61
C TYR A 538 -15.72 18.18 -26.71
N GLN A 539 -16.60 17.90 -27.67
CA GLN A 539 -16.24 17.20 -28.90
C GLN A 539 -15.97 18.22 -30.00
N ARG A 540 -14.79 18.17 -30.62
CA ARG A 540 -14.33 19.18 -31.60
C ARG A 540 -15.12 19.17 -32.90
N ASP A 541 -15.81 18.09 -33.22
CA ASP A 541 -16.72 17.95 -34.35
C ASP A 541 -18.17 18.37 -34.04
N ARG A 542 -18.47 18.71 -32.77
CA ARG A 542 -19.76 19.25 -32.31
C ARG A 542 -19.59 20.63 -31.64
N PRO A 543 -19.22 21.68 -32.39
CA PRO A 543 -18.97 23.01 -31.81
C PRO A 543 -20.23 23.60 -31.17
N GLY A 544 -20.07 24.31 -30.05
CA GLY A 544 -21.17 24.96 -29.34
C GLY A 544 -22.01 24.02 -28.47
N ARG A 545 -21.55 22.77 -28.29
CA ARG A 545 -22.15 21.77 -27.41
C ARG A 545 -21.20 21.43 -26.26
N ILE A 546 -21.75 21.07 -25.12
CA ILE A 546 -21.01 20.56 -23.95
C ILE A 546 -21.76 19.36 -23.38
N GLN A 547 -21.00 18.37 -22.94
CA GLN A 547 -21.51 17.30 -22.07
C GLN A 547 -20.99 17.56 -20.66
N PRO A 548 -21.82 18.05 -19.73
CA PRO A 548 -21.38 18.35 -18.37
C PRO A 548 -20.93 17.08 -17.62
N TRP A 549 -20.12 17.22 -16.59
CA TRP A 549 -19.86 16.10 -15.68
C TRP A 549 -21.16 15.64 -15.00
N ALA A 550 -21.41 14.33 -14.97
CA ALA A 550 -22.59 13.77 -14.31
C ALA A 550 -22.48 13.81 -12.77
N GLY A 551 -21.27 13.89 -12.23
CA GLY A 551 -21.00 13.92 -10.79
C GLY A 551 -19.80 14.80 -10.43
N ALA A 552 -19.59 15.00 -9.14
CA ALA A 552 -18.44 15.75 -8.62
C ALA A 552 -17.10 15.03 -8.89
N THR A 553 -17.13 13.71 -8.96
CA THR A 553 -16.01 12.81 -9.25
C THR A 553 -16.35 11.90 -10.42
N GLY A 554 -15.35 11.18 -10.93
CA GLY A 554 -15.51 10.23 -12.03
C GLY A 554 -15.55 10.87 -13.41
N LEU A 555 -15.81 10.00 -14.40
CA LEU A 555 -15.68 10.28 -15.84
C LEU A 555 -17.01 10.28 -16.59
N ALA A 556 -18.10 9.90 -15.93
CA ALA A 556 -19.43 9.88 -16.55
C ALA A 556 -19.89 11.30 -16.90
N LEU A 557 -20.49 11.42 -18.08
CA LEU A 557 -21.02 12.69 -18.58
C LEU A 557 -22.54 12.68 -18.57
N ALA A 558 -23.13 13.83 -18.26
CA ALA A 558 -24.55 14.10 -18.38
C ALA A 558 -24.93 14.31 -19.87
N PRO A 559 -26.23 14.30 -20.21
CA PRO A 559 -26.69 14.55 -21.57
C PRO A 559 -26.13 15.85 -22.15
N GLU A 560 -25.85 15.83 -23.46
CA GLU A 560 -25.33 16.98 -24.19
C GLU A 560 -26.30 18.17 -24.15
N GLN A 561 -25.77 19.37 -23.95
CA GLN A 561 -26.52 20.62 -23.93
C GLN A 561 -25.83 21.72 -24.74
N ALA A 562 -26.55 22.82 -25.00
CA ALA A 562 -25.96 24.01 -25.61
C ALA A 562 -24.95 24.65 -24.66
N ALA A 563 -23.78 25.03 -25.18
CA ALA A 563 -22.77 25.74 -24.42
C ALA A 563 -23.24 27.18 -24.10
N SER A 564 -22.94 27.66 -22.89
CA SER A 564 -23.10 29.08 -22.56
C SER A 564 -22.14 29.94 -23.42
N PRO A 565 -22.35 31.26 -23.53
CA PRO A 565 -21.42 32.13 -24.25
C PRO A 565 -19.97 32.05 -23.75
N ALA A 566 -19.78 31.91 -22.43
CA ALA A 566 -18.45 31.75 -21.83
C ALA A 566 -17.81 30.40 -22.21
N GLN A 567 -18.59 29.32 -22.16
CA GLN A 567 -18.13 27.98 -22.57
C GLN A 567 -17.83 27.93 -24.07
N ALA A 568 -18.63 28.58 -24.91
CA ALA A 568 -18.39 28.65 -26.35
C ALA A 568 -17.08 29.42 -26.66
N ALA A 569 -16.81 30.52 -25.94
CA ALA A 569 -15.56 31.26 -26.06
C ALA A 569 -14.35 30.42 -25.61
N GLU A 570 -14.49 29.66 -24.52
CA GLU A 570 -13.47 28.72 -24.06
C GLU A 570 -13.23 27.61 -25.10
N GLN A 571 -14.28 26.99 -25.63
CA GLN A 571 -14.19 25.97 -26.68
C GLN A 571 -13.44 26.49 -27.91
N ALA A 572 -13.76 27.69 -28.38
CA ALA A 572 -13.11 28.29 -29.54
C ALA A 572 -11.60 28.46 -29.29
N ARG A 573 -11.21 28.93 -28.10
CA ARG A 573 -9.81 29.05 -27.68
C ARG A 573 -9.12 27.69 -27.62
N LEU A 574 -9.72 26.70 -26.96
CA LEU A 574 -9.14 25.36 -26.81
C LEU A 574 -9.06 24.61 -28.15
N GLY A 575 -9.96 24.91 -29.09
CA GLY A 575 -9.96 24.38 -30.46
C GLY A 575 -8.69 24.73 -31.25
N ALA A 576 -8.01 25.82 -30.88
CA ALA A 576 -6.74 26.24 -31.50
C ALA A 576 -5.52 25.44 -31.02
N TYR A 577 -5.63 24.66 -29.93
CA TYR A 577 -4.49 23.95 -29.34
C TYR A 577 -3.91 22.87 -30.28
N GLY A 578 -4.76 22.05 -30.92
CA GLY A 578 -4.30 21.05 -31.91
C GLY A 578 -3.55 21.69 -33.10
N PRO A 579 -4.14 22.68 -33.79
CA PRO A 579 -3.45 23.45 -34.83
C PRO A 579 -2.14 24.11 -34.34
N LEU A 580 -2.11 24.64 -33.12
CA LEU A 580 -0.91 25.20 -32.52
C LEU A 580 0.20 24.14 -32.39
N LEU A 581 -0.10 22.96 -31.87
CA LEU A 581 0.87 21.85 -31.80
C LEU A 581 1.42 21.49 -33.18
N GLN A 582 0.55 21.46 -34.20
CA GLN A 582 0.96 21.13 -35.57
C GLN A 582 1.86 22.22 -36.17
N TRP A 583 1.55 23.48 -35.93
CA TRP A 583 2.41 24.58 -36.33
C TRP A 583 3.76 24.54 -35.60
N GLN A 584 3.75 24.31 -34.28
CA GLN A 584 4.96 24.25 -33.45
C GLN A 584 5.89 23.13 -33.89
N ILE A 585 5.38 21.92 -34.16
CA ILE A 585 6.24 20.82 -34.60
C ILE A 585 6.83 21.10 -35.99
N ASN A 586 6.04 21.64 -36.91
CA ASN A 586 6.51 21.99 -38.25
C ASN A 586 7.56 23.10 -38.18
N TYR A 587 7.34 24.11 -37.35
CA TYR A 587 8.30 25.20 -37.13
C TYR A 587 9.63 24.67 -36.60
N GLN A 588 9.60 23.79 -35.58
CA GLN A 588 10.81 23.17 -35.04
C GLN A 588 11.55 22.36 -36.10
N VAL A 589 10.85 21.50 -36.85
CA VAL A 589 11.46 20.64 -37.89
C VAL A 589 11.98 21.43 -39.10
N GLN A 590 11.37 22.55 -39.46
CA GLN A 590 11.83 23.39 -40.58
C GLN A 590 12.98 24.32 -40.19
N ASN A 591 12.98 24.83 -38.96
CA ASN A 591 14.00 25.75 -38.45
C ASN A 591 15.07 25.02 -37.64
N GLN A 592 15.51 23.87 -38.13
CA GLN A 592 16.67 23.18 -37.58
C GLN A 592 17.87 24.10 -37.75
N THR A 593 18.45 24.55 -36.63
CA THR A 593 19.78 25.16 -36.66
C THR A 593 20.72 24.14 -37.29
N SER A 594 21.25 24.47 -38.46
CA SER A 594 22.17 23.60 -39.18
C SER A 594 23.39 23.38 -38.28
N ALA A 595 23.49 22.23 -37.62
CA ALA A 595 24.78 21.70 -37.26
C ALA A 595 25.44 21.37 -38.60
N ARG A 596 26.24 22.30 -39.14
CA ARG A 596 27.17 21.97 -40.21
C ARG A 596 27.98 20.79 -39.66
N PRO A 597 27.95 19.61 -40.29
CA PRO A 597 29.00 18.65 -40.03
C PRO A 597 30.25 19.33 -40.58
N ASP A 598 31.23 19.56 -39.73
CA ASP A 598 32.60 19.72 -40.20
C ASP A 598 32.87 18.48 -41.05
N ARG A 599 32.94 18.68 -42.37
CA ARG A 599 33.34 17.62 -43.30
C ARG A 599 34.80 17.27 -42.98
N PRO A 600 35.17 15.98 -43.05
CA PRO A 600 36.51 15.51 -42.73
C PRO A 600 37.59 16.16 -43.59
#